data_AF-A0A529GH32-F1
#
_entry.id   AF-A0A529GH32-F1
#
_cell.length_a   1.000
_cell.length_b   1.000
_cell.length_c   1.000
_cell.angle_alpha   90.00
_cell.angle_beta   90.00
_cell.angle_gamma   90.00
#
_symmetry.space_group_name_H-M   'P 1'
#
loop_
_entity.id
_entity.type
_entity.pdbx_description
1 polymer ?
#
loop_
_entity_poly.entity_id
_entity_poly.type
_entity_poly.pdbx_seq_one_letter_code
_entity_poly.pdbx_strand_id
1 'polypeptide(L)'
;LFALTVVVILTFLAYRLVESQTGRNFIAIRDNETAARIIGIPVLKTKLLAFAISSFIIGVAGVIWAFAYLRTVEPAGFNLDRSFQILFIIIIGGLASIRGAFLGAALIVVFPLALSRLGNFLLGDVFDSGVLDMSQRIVLGALIILFLILEPDGLVALWDRVRRRLLLAWQSS
;
A
#
# COMPACT_ATOMS: atom_id res chain seq x y z
N LEU A 1 3.09 7.32 18.29
CA LEU A 1 2.21 8.51 18.21
C LEU A 1 2.65 9.46 17.11
N PHE A 2 3.87 10.01 17.16
CA PHE A 2 4.40 10.93 16.13
C PHE A 2 4.20 10.45 14.68
N ALA A 3 4.66 9.23 14.35
CA ALA A 3 4.50 8.68 12.99
C ALA A 3 3.03 8.56 12.56
N LEU A 4 2.13 8.19 13.49
CA LEU A 4 0.70 8.04 13.20
C LEU A 4 0.06 9.39 12.90
N THR A 5 0.40 10.42 13.67
CA THR A 5 -0.07 11.80 13.41
C THR A 5 0.36 12.28 12.02
N VAL A 6 1.62 12.05 11.64
CA VAL A 6 2.11 12.43 10.31
C VAL A 6 1.39 11.66 9.21
N VAL A 7 1.21 10.35 9.36
CA VAL A 7 0.46 9.52 8.40
C VAL A 7 -0.96 10.03 8.22
N VAL A 8 -1.67 10.35 9.30
CA VAL A 8 -3.04 10.89 9.24
C VAL A 8 -3.07 12.22 8.47
N ILE A 9 -2.15 13.14 8.78
CA ILE A 9 -2.07 14.45 8.11
C ILE A 9 -1.76 14.28 6.62
N LEU A 10 -0.76 13.48 6.27
CA LEU A 10 -0.38 13.24 4.87
C LEU A 10 -1.51 12.56 4.09
N THR A 11 -2.21 11.61 4.72
CA THR A 11 -3.35 10.91 4.11
C THR A 11 -4.51 11.87 3.86
N PHE A 12 -4.82 12.72 4.83
CA PHE A 12 -5.85 13.75 4.67
C PHE A 12 -5.50 14.73 3.55
N LEU A 13 -4.25 15.19 3.49
CA LEU A 13 -3.77 16.08 2.44
C LEU A 13 -3.81 15.42 1.06
N ALA A 14 -3.39 14.15 0.97
CA ALA A 14 -3.47 13.36 -0.26
C ALA A 14 -4.92 13.18 -0.71
N TYR A 15 -5.84 12.91 0.22
CA TYR A 15 -7.27 12.80 -0.09
C TYR A 15 -7.84 14.11 -0.65
N ARG A 16 -7.55 15.24 0.01
CA ARG A 16 -7.96 16.58 -0.46
C ARG A 16 -7.34 16.92 -1.81
N LEU A 17 -6.09 16.53 -2.06
CA LEU A 17 -5.40 16.76 -3.32
C LEU A 17 -6.06 15.98 -4.47
N VAL A 18 -6.45 14.72 -4.24
CA VAL A 18 -7.12 13.90 -5.26
C VAL A 18 -8.49 14.46 -5.64
N GLU A 19 -9.25 15.01 -4.67
CA GLU A 19 -10.55 15.66 -4.95
C GLU A 19 -10.42 17.05 -5.58
N SER A 20 -9.27 17.70 -5.43
CA SER A 20 -9.00 19.04 -5.97
C SER A 20 -8.91 19.07 -7.50
N GLN A 21 -8.91 20.27 -8.07
CA GLN A 21 -8.69 20.46 -9.51
C GLN A 21 -7.33 19.91 -9.98
N THR A 22 -6.30 20.03 -9.13
CA THR A 22 -4.96 19.48 -9.41
C THR A 22 -4.99 17.96 -9.55
N GLY A 23 -5.75 17.26 -8.69
CA GLY A 23 -5.95 15.81 -8.77
C GLY A 23 -6.64 15.38 -10.06
N ARG A 24 -7.66 16.12 -10.51
CA ARG A 24 -8.34 15.87 -11.79
C ARG A 24 -7.40 16.05 -12.98
N ASN A 25 -6.53 17.06 -12.93
CA ASN A 25 -5.51 17.27 -13.95
C ASN A 25 -4.49 16.12 -13.99
N PHE A 26 -4.13 15.52 -12.86
CA PHE A 26 -3.29 14.31 -12.83
C PHE A 26 -3.95 13.13 -13.54
N ILE A 27 -5.24 12.90 -13.27
CA ILE A 27 -6.01 11.82 -13.90
C ILE A 27 -6.10 12.06 -15.41
N ALA A 28 -6.41 13.28 -15.84
CA ALA A 28 -6.49 13.63 -17.26
C ALA A 28 -5.17 13.39 -18.01
N ILE A 29 -4.02 13.76 -17.44
CA ILE A 29 -2.71 13.49 -18.03
C ILE A 29 -2.38 12.00 -18.05
N ARG A 30 -2.76 11.26 -17.00
CA ARG A 30 -2.56 9.80 -16.92
C ARG A 30 -3.34 9.06 -18.01
N ASP A 31 -4.56 9.49 -18.29
CA ASP A 31 -5.43 8.82 -19.25
C ASP A 31 -5.05 9.18 -20.70
N ASN A 32 -4.83 10.46 -21.01
CA ASN A 32 -4.29 10.88 -22.32
C ASN A 32 -3.61 12.25 -22.25
N GLU A 33 -2.27 12.25 -22.29
CA GLU A 33 -1.46 13.46 -22.26
C GLU A 33 -1.71 14.41 -23.44
N THR A 34 -1.92 13.87 -24.64
CA THR A 34 -2.17 14.66 -25.86
C THR A 34 -3.51 15.37 -25.76
N ALA A 35 -4.56 14.67 -25.32
CA ALA A 35 -5.88 15.25 -25.11
C ALA A 35 -5.86 16.32 -24.01
N ALA A 36 -5.18 16.06 -22.88
CA ALA A 36 -5.03 17.01 -21.79
C ALA A 36 -4.37 18.33 -22.26
N ARG A 37 -3.41 18.25 -23.18
CA ARG A 37 -2.76 19.43 -23.76
C ARG A 37 -3.71 20.26 -24.62
N ILE A 38 -4.60 19.62 -25.39
CA ILE A 38 -5.57 20.30 -26.26
C ILE A 38 -6.57 21.12 -25.43
N ILE A 39 -7.02 20.60 -24.29
CA ILE A 39 -7.96 21.29 -23.39
C ILE A 39 -7.26 22.34 -22.48
N GLY A 40 -5.97 22.63 -22.72
CA GLY A 40 -5.25 23.71 -22.05
C GLY A 40 -4.59 23.35 -20.71
N ILE A 41 -4.48 22.07 -20.34
CA ILE A 41 -3.79 21.67 -19.11
C ILE A 41 -2.26 21.80 -19.32
N PRO A 42 -1.54 22.54 -18.45
CA PRO A 42 -0.09 22.71 -18.58
C PRO A 42 0.66 21.44 -18.14
N VAL A 43 0.77 20.47 -19.05
CA VAL A 43 1.31 19.13 -18.80
C VAL A 43 2.63 19.12 -18.02
N LEU A 44 3.60 19.96 -18.44
CA LEU A 44 4.91 20.01 -17.81
C LEU A 44 4.81 20.43 -16.33
N LYS A 45 4.07 21.50 -16.04
CA LYS A 45 3.88 22.01 -14.65
C LYS A 45 3.18 20.96 -13.80
N THR A 46 2.16 20.31 -14.35
CA THR A 46 1.40 19.29 -13.64
C THR A 46 2.25 18.04 -13.33
N LYS A 47 3.10 17.59 -14.27
CA LYS A 47 4.04 16.48 -14.02
C LYS A 47 5.08 16.82 -12.96
N LEU A 48 5.68 18.02 -13.03
CA LEU A 48 6.64 18.49 -12.02
C LEU A 48 6.01 18.56 -10.63
N LEU A 49 4.76 19.04 -10.55
CA LEU A 49 4.01 19.12 -9.29
C LEU A 49 3.71 17.72 -8.74
N ALA A 50 3.29 16.77 -9.59
CA ALA A 50 3.09 15.38 -9.19
C ALA A 50 4.38 14.74 -8.64
N PHE A 51 5.52 14.98 -9.31
CA PHE A 51 6.82 14.48 -8.86
C PHE A 51 7.26 15.12 -7.54
N ALA A 52 7.09 16.44 -7.39
CA ALA A 52 7.46 17.17 -6.18
C ALA A 52 6.66 16.71 -4.96
N ILE A 53 5.33 16.55 -5.11
CA ILE A 53 4.46 16.05 -4.02
C ILE A 53 4.83 14.62 -3.66
N SER A 54 5.05 13.74 -4.64
CA SER A 54 5.40 12.34 -4.40
C SER A 54 6.74 12.23 -3.66
N SER A 55 7.74 12.99 -4.12
CA SER A 55 9.07 13.03 -3.50
C SER A 55 9.04 13.60 -2.08
N PHE A 56 8.20 14.61 -1.83
CA PHE A 56 8.01 15.16 -0.49
C PHE A 56 7.42 14.11 0.47
N ILE A 57 6.35 13.41 0.06
CA ILE A 57 5.71 12.37 0.88
C ILE A 57 6.69 11.23 1.17
N ILE A 58 7.41 10.74 0.15
CA ILE A 58 8.40 9.67 0.31
C ILE A 58 9.57 10.13 1.18
N GLY A 59 10.03 11.38 1.05
CA GLY A 59 11.08 11.96 1.88
C GLY A 59 10.70 11.98 3.36
N VAL A 60 9.48 12.44 3.67
CA VAL A 60 8.95 12.43 5.05
C VAL A 60 8.86 10.99 5.57
N ALA A 61 8.38 10.05 4.76
CA ALA A 61 8.32 8.64 5.13
C ALA A 61 9.71 8.05 5.42
N GLY A 62 10.72 8.37 4.60
CA GLY A 62 12.10 7.91 4.78
C GLY A 62 12.76 8.46 6.04
N VAL A 63 12.54 9.75 6.36
CA VAL A 63 13.04 10.35 7.61
C VAL A 63 12.39 9.68 8.82
N ILE A 64 11.07 9.49 8.80
CA ILE A 64 10.36 8.79 9.88
C ILE A 64 10.90 7.36 10.04
N TRP A 65 11.14 6.66 8.94
CA TRP A 65 11.71 5.31 8.96
C TRP A 65 13.10 5.29 9.62
N ALA A 66 14.02 6.15 9.18
CA ALA A 66 15.37 6.23 9.72
C ALA A 66 15.39 6.58 11.22
N PHE A 67 14.63 7.61 11.62
CA PHE A 67 14.65 8.11 12.99
C PHE A 67 13.81 7.27 13.96
N ALA A 68 12.60 6.88 13.56
CA ALA A 68 11.67 6.21 14.48
C ALA A 68 11.88 4.69 14.54
N TYR A 69 12.30 4.06 13.43
CA TYR A 69 12.43 2.61 13.35
C TYR A 69 13.86 2.13 13.59
N LEU A 70 14.84 2.67 12.85
CA LEU A 70 16.22 2.19 12.98
C LEU A 70 16.94 2.76 14.20
N ARG A 71 16.61 3.98 14.65
CA ARG A 71 17.31 4.73 15.73
C ARG A 71 18.80 4.99 15.48
N THR A 72 19.37 4.40 14.43
CA THR A 72 20.72 4.61 13.88
C THR A 72 20.61 4.66 12.36
N VAL A 73 21.36 5.56 11.72
CA VAL A 73 21.37 5.66 10.25
C VAL A 73 22.35 4.63 9.72
N GLU A 74 21.85 3.43 9.44
CA GLU A 74 22.63 2.36 8.83
C GLU A 74 22.25 2.19 7.35
N PRO A 75 23.23 2.21 6.41
CA PRO A 75 22.96 2.06 4.98
C PRO A 75 22.22 0.76 4.63
N ALA A 76 22.45 -0.31 5.40
CA ALA A 76 21.75 -1.59 5.23
C ALA A 76 20.24 -1.50 5.55
N GLY A 77 19.77 -0.41 6.16
CA GLY A 77 18.34 -0.14 6.34
C GLY A 77 17.59 0.17 5.04
N PHE A 78 18.32 0.51 3.97
CA PHE A 78 17.81 0.97 2.67
C PHE A 78 18.19 0.01 1.53
N ASN A 79 17.97 -1.29 1.74
CA ASN A 79 18.24 -2.31 0.72
C ASN A 79 17.13 -2.40 -0.34
N LEU A 80 17.44 -2.99 -1.49
CA LEU A 80 16.49 -3.27 -2.57
C LEU A 80 15.27 -4.07 -2.11
N ASP A 81 15.44 -4.97 -1.15
CA ASP A 81 14.35 -5.77 -0.58
C ASP A 81 13.24 -4.89 0.01
N ARG A 82 13.60 -3.77 0.64
CA ARG A 82 12.61 -2.80 1.16
C ARG A 82 11.86 -2.10 0.04
N SER A 83 12.54 -1.70 -1.02
CA SER A 83 11.91 -1.09 -2.20
C SER A 83 10.92 -2.04 -2.85
N PHE A 84 11.28 -3.32 -3.01
CA PHE A 84 10.37 -4.35 -3.51
C PHE A 84 9.20 -4.60 -2.57
N GLN A 85 9.44 -4.66 -1.26
CA GLN A 85 8.37 -4.81 -0.27
C GLN A 85 7.33 -3.68 -0.39
N ILE A 86 7.78 -2.43 -0.49
CA ILE A 86 6.89 -1.27 -0.66
C ILE A 86 6.15 -1.35 -2.00
N LEU A 87 6.83 -1.75 -3.07
CA LEU A 87 6.21 -1.95 -4.38
C LEU A 87 5.09 -3.02 -4.30
N PHE A 88 5.34 -4.16 -3.66
CA PHE A 88 4.35 -5.22 -3.48
C PHE A 88 3.16 -4.77 -2.66
N ILE A 89 3.37 -4.00 -1.58
CA ILE A 89 2.28 -3.39 -0.80
C ILE A 89 1.33 -2.60 -1.70
N ILE A 90 1.87 -1.78 -2.61
CA ILE A 90 1.07 -0.94 -3.49
C ILE A 90 0.41 -1.75 -4.61
N ILE A 91 1.10 -2.75 -5.18
CA ILE A 91 0.53 -3.64 -6.20
C ILE A 91 -0.64 -4.45 -5.63
N ILE A 92 -0.44 -5.10 -4.48
CA ILE A 92 -1.45 -5.94 -3.82
C ILE A 92 -2.61 -5.08 -3.29
N GLY A 93 -2.30 -3.89 -2.77
CA GLY A 93 -3.30 -2.94 -2.28
C GLY A 93 -4.15 -2.31 -3.39
N GLY A 94 -3.54 -2.01 -4.54
CA GLY A 94 -4.13 -1.35 -5.70
C GLY A 94 -3.51 0.03 -5.99
N LEU A 95 -2.98 0.20 -7.20
CA LEU A 95 -2.18 1.36 -7.65
C LEU A 95 -2.91 2.72 -7.66
N ALA A 96 -4.25 2.73 -7.68
CA ALA A 96 -5.06 3.93 -7.84
C ALA A 96 -5.93 4.28 -6.62
N SER A 97 -5.70 3.64 -5.46
CA SER A 97 -6.53 3.83 -4.27
C SER A 97 -5.71 4.09 -3.01
N ILE A 98 -5.97 5.22 -2.35
CA ILE A 98 -5.40 5.53 -1.04
C ILE A 98 -5.78 4.46 -0.02
N ARG A 99 -7.03 3.98 -0.04
CA ARG A 99 -7.50 2.90 0.84
C ARG A 99 -6.80 1.58 0.55
N GLY A 100 -6.48 1.34 -0.72
CA GLY A 100 -5.72 0.17 -1.16
C GLY A 100 -4.33 0.12 -0.59
N ALA A 101 -3.61 1.24 -0.56
CA ALA A 101 -2.30 1.31 0.07
C ALA A 101 -2.34 0.88 1.55
N PHE A 102 -3.36 1.27 2.31
CA PHE A 102 -3.53 0.83 3.70
C PHE A 102 -3.86 -0.66 3.83
N LEU A 103 -4.76 -1.18 2.99
CA LEU A 103 -5.12 -2.60 3.00
C LEU A 103 -3.94 -3.48 2.59
N GLY A 104 -3.19 -3.09 1.55
CA GLY A 104 -1.98 -3.79 1.12
C GLY A 104 -0.90 -3.78 2.21
N ALA A 105 -0.71 -2.64 2.89
CA ALA A 105 0.23 -2.54 4.00
C ALA A 105 -0.20 -3.41 5.18
N ALA A 106 -1.50 -3.40 5.52
CA ALA A 106 -2.05 -4.24 6.57
C ALA A 106 -1.89 -5.72 6.24
N LEU A 107 -2.14 -6.14 5.00
CA LEU A 107 -1.93 -7.53 4.59
C LEU A 107 -0.45 -7.90 4.67
N ILE A 108 0.46 -7.16 4.05
CA ILE A 108 1.89 -7.51 4.04
C ILE A 108 2.53 -7.47 5.44
N VAL A 109 2.04 -6.63 6.36
CA VAL A 109 2.66 -6.46 7.70
C VAL A 109 1.94 -7.26 8.79
N VAL A 110 0.60 -7.21 8.83
CA VAL A 110 -0.20 -7.83 9.90
C VAL A 110 -0.46 -9.30 9.62
N PHE A 111 -0.66 -9.70 8.36
CA PHE A 111 -0.94 -11.09 8.01
C PHE A 111 0.18 -12.05 8.42
N PRO A 112 1.48 -11.77 8.16
CA PRO A 112 2.57 -12.60 8.67
C PRO A 112 2.56 -12.73 10.19
N LEU A 113 2.33 -11.62 10.88
CA LEU A 113 2.33 -11.56 12.34
C LEU A 113 1.17 -12.37 12.93
N ALA A 114 -0.02 -12.26 12.33
CA ALA A 114 -1.19 -13.01 12.74
C ALA A 114 -0.98 -14.51 12.53
N LEU A 115 -0.45 -14.90 11.37
CA LEU A 115 -0.20 -16.31 11.05
C LEU A 115 0.88 -16.92 11.95
N SER A 116 1.96 -16.19 12.23
CA SER A 116 3.01 -16.62 13.15
C SER A 116 2.50 -16.77 14.57
N ARG A 117 1.68 -15.82 15.06
CA ARG A 117 1.05 -15.95 16.39
C ARG A 117 0.06 -17.11 16.47
N LEU A 118 -0.75 -17.32 15.43
CA LEU A 118 -1.69 -18.44 15.39
C LEU A 118 -0.94 -19.77 15.34
N GLY A 119 0.14 -19.84 14.53
CA GLY A 119 1.01 -21.00 14.44
C GLY A 119 1.69 -21.31 15.76
N ASN A 120 2.26 -20.32 16.45
CA ASN A 120 2.86 -20.51 17.76
C ASN A 120 1.83 -20.88 18.83
N PHE A 121 0.62 -20.34 18.76
CA PHE A 121 -0.45 -20.70 19.71
C PHE A 121 -0.95 -22.14 19.52
N LEU A 122 -1.03 -22.62 18.28
CA LEU A 122 -1.54 -23.96 17.96
C LEU A 122 -0.47 -25.06 17.96
N LEU A 123 0.77 -24.72 17.62
CA LEU A 123 1.86 -25.68 17.33
C LEU A 123 3.12 -25.42 18.17
N GLY A 124 3.13 -24.41 19.05
CA GLY A 124 4.30 -24.00 19.83
C GLY A 124 4.82 -25.04 20.83
N ASP A 125 3.98 -26.01 21.22
CA ASP A 125 4.36 -27.11 22.12
C ASP A 125 4.87 -28.37 21.38
N VAL A 126 4.72 -28.45 20.05
CA VAL A 126 4.94 -29.70 19.28
C VAL A 126 6.21 -29.66 18.42
N PHE A 127 6.70 -28.47 18.05
CA PHE A 127 7.83 -28.32 17.13
C PHE A 127 8.95 -27.46 17.71
N ASP A 128 10.19 -27.82 17.35
CA ASP A 128 11.38 -27.07 17.76
C ASP A 128 11.41 -25.68 17.09
N SER A 129 11.83 -24.67 17.85
CA SER A 129 11.67 -23.24 17.50
C SER A 129 12.27 -22.85 16.13
N GLY A 130 13.33 -23.55 15.69
CA GLY A 130 13.98 -23.32 14.39
C GLY A 130 13.18 -23.83 13.18
N VAL A 131 12.47 -24.95 13.30
CA VAL A 131 11.66 -25.52 12.19
C VAL A 131 10.35 -24.76 12.03
N LEU A 132 9.81 -24.23 13.13
CA LEU A 132 8.63 -23.36 13.13
C LEU A 132 8.90 -22.06 12.37
N ASP A 133 10.03 -21.37 12.58
CA ASP A 133 10.30 -20.11 11.86
C ASP A 133 10.49 -20.34 10.35
N MET A 134 11.21 -21.41 9.97
CA MET A 134 11.41 -21.74 8.55
C MET A 134 10.09 -22.13 7.86
N SER A 135 9.29 -22.99 8.49
CA SER A 135 7.99 -23.42 7.95
C SER A 135 7.01 -22.26 7.85
N GLN A 136 6.96 -21.38 8.85
CA GLN A 136 6.14 -20.17 8.83
C GLN A 136 6.51 -19.27 7.65
N ARG A 137 7.79 -19.05 7.37
CA ARG A 137 8.25 -18.24 6.22
C ARG A 137 7.82 -18.83 4.88
N ILE A 138 7.93 -20.15 4.71
CA ILE A 138 7.53 -20.85 3.48
C ILE A 138 6.01 -20.76 3.29
N VAL A 139 5.24 -21.03 4.36
CA VAL A 139 3.78 -20.92 4.32
C VAL A 139 3.35 -19.49 4.01
N LEU A 140 4.02 -18.48 4.59
CA LEU A 140 3.78 -17.07 4.29
C LEU A 140 4.01 -16.75 2.82
N GLY A 141 5.15 -17.16 2.27
CA GLY A 141 5.47 -16.95 0.85
C GLY A 141 4.42 -17.60 -0.05
N ALA A 142 4.04 -18.85 0.25
CA ALA A 142 3.01 -19.56 -0.48
C ALA A 142 1.64 -18.87 -0.39
N LEU A 143 1.26 -18.36 0.79
CA LEU A 143 -0.01 -17.65 0.99
C LEU A 143 -0.02 -16.30 0.27
N ILE A 144 1.10 -15.57 0.25
CA ILE A 144 1.23 -14.33 -0.52
C ILE A 144 1.11 -14.63 -2.02
N ILE A 145 1.78 -15.67 -2.52
CA ILE A 145 1.68 -16.08 -3.93
C ILE A 145 0.25 -16.51 -4.28
N LEU A 146 -0.39 -17.30 -3.41
CA LEU A 146 -1.77 -17.73 -3.56
C LEU A 146 -2.72 -16.53 -3.59
N PHE A 147 -2.52 -15.55 -2.71
CA PHE A 147 -3.31 -14.32 -2.66
C PHE A 147 -3.15 -13.49 -3.94
N LEU A 148 -1.92 -13.39 -4.46
CA LEU A 148 -1.61 -12.70 -5.71
C LEU A 148 -2.27 -13.39 -6.92
N ILE A 149 -2.38 -14.72 -6.89
CA ILE A 149 -3.06 -15.52 -7.93
C ILE A 149 -4.59 -15.40 -7.83
N LEU A 150 -5.16 -15.40 -6.62
CA LEU A 150 -6.62 -15.31 -6.44
C LEU A 150 -7.18 -13.91 -6.76
N GLU A 151 -6.43 -12.84 -6.47
CA GLU A 151 -6.88 -11.46 -6.71
C GLU A 151 -5.85 -10.61 -7.48
N PRO A 152 -5.80 -10.73 -8.82
CA PRO A 152 -4.90 -9.93 -9.65
C PRO A 152 -5.27 -8.43 -9.71
N ASP A 153 -6.52 -8.07 -9.42
CA ASP A 153 -6.98 -6.66 -9.39
C ASP A 153 -6.66 -5.94 -8.05
N GLY A 154 -6.08 -6.66 -7.08
CA GLY A 154 -5.77 -6.17 -5.73
C GLY A 154 -6.97 -6.16 -4.76
N LEU A 155 -6.66 -5.97 -3.48
CA LEU A 155 -7.62 -6.03 -2.36
C LEU A 155 -8.81 -5.07 -2.49
N VAL A 156 -8.59 -3.90 -3.09
CA VAL A 156 -9.65 -2.88 -3.25
C VAL A 156 -10.70 -3.30 -4.27
N ALA A 157 -10.30 -3.95 -5.36
CA ALA A 157 -11.23 -4.41 -6.37
C ALA A 157 -12.20 -5.48 -5.81
N LEU A 158 -11.69 -6.28 -4.88
CA LEU A 158 -12.45 -7.25 -4.09
C LEU A 158 -13.52 -6.58 -3.24
N TRP A 159 -13.09 -5.57 -2.46
CA TRP A 159 -13.98 -4.81 -1.56
C TRP A 159 -15.09 -4.11 -2.34
N ASP A 160 -14.77 -3.50 -3.47
CA ASP A 160 -15.75 -2.83 -4.32
C ASP A 160 -16.70 -3.82 -5.02
N ARG A 161 -16.23 -5.03 -5.37
CA ARG A 161 -17.07 -6.09 -5.95
C ARG A 161 -18.06 -6.66 -4.92
N VAL A 162 -17.61 -6.90 -3.69
CA VAL A 162 -18.46 -7.36 -2.57
C VAL A 162 -19.46 -6.28 -2.16
N ARG A 163 -19.03 -5.03 -2.02
CA ARG A 163 -19.91 -3.91 -1.67
C ARG A 163 -21.00 -3.68 -2.71
N ARG A 164 -20.67 -3.77 -4.00
CA ARG A 164 -21.68 -3.66 -5.08
C ARG A 164 -22.70 -4.81 -5.03
N ARG A 165 -22.28 -6.04 -4.74
CA ARG A 165 -23.21 -7.18 -4.59
C ARG A 165 -24.13 -7.04 -3.39
N LEU A 166 -23.62 -6.54 -2.26
CA LEU A 166 -24.44 -6.31 -1.06
C LEU A 166 -25.42 -5.14 -1.24
N LEU A 167 -25.02 -4.07 -1.93
CA LEU A 167 -25.92 -2.95 -2.24
C LEU A 167 -27.05 -3.34 -3.20
N LEU A 168 -26.77 -4.22 -4.16
CA LEU A 168 -27.80 -4.78 -5.05
C LEU A 168 -28.75 -5.73 -4.31
N ALA A 169 -28.24 -6.52 -3.36
CA ALA A 169 -29.06 -7.41 -2.52
C ALA A 169 -30.01 -6.65 -1.58
N TRP A 170 -29.68 -5.41 -1.20
CA TRP A 170 -30.51 -4.55 -0.36
C TRP A 170 -31.60 -3.79 -1.15
N GLN A 171 -31.48 -3.68 -2.48
CA GLN A 171 -32.51 -3.07 -3.35
C GLN A 171 -33.55 -4.08 -3.86
N SER A 172 -33.32 -5.38 -3.68
CA SER A 172 -34.25 -6.46 -4.08
C SER A 172 -35.16 -6.95 -2.94
N SER A 173 -35.19 -6.25 -1.81
CA SER A 173 -36.03 -6.51 -0.62
C SER A 173 -36.75 -5.24 -0.21
#